data_AF-A0A963L5K0-F1
#
_entry.id   AF-A0A963L5K0-F1
#
_cell.length_a   1.000
_cell.length_b   1.000
_cell.length_c   1.000
_cell.angle_alpha   90.00
_cell.angle_beta   90.00
_cell.angle_gamma   90.00
#
_symmetry.space_group_name_H-M   'P 1'
#
loop_
_entity.id
_entity.type
_entity.pdbx_description
1 polymer ?
#
loop_
_entity_poly.entity_id
_entity_poly.type
_entity_poly.pdbx_seq_one_letter_code
_entity_poly.pdbx_strand_id
1 'polypeptide(L)'
;MNSFSDSVATALVLISAGDPMLWSIVARSLTVSATSCALACGLGLLWGSWLAVARFPGRPMVLTLLNTSLAIPSVVVGLVVYLLLSRSGPLGFLGWLFSFQAMVLAQAVLVLPLVTALTRQVVEDS
;
A
#
# COMPACT_ATOMS: atom_id res chain seq x y z
N MET A 1 7.18 -37.82 -7.68
CA MET A 1 5.84 -37.23 -7.49
C MET A 1 5.61 -36.93 -6.01
N ASN A 2 6.38 -36.01 -5.44
CA ASN A 2 6.17 -35.46 -4.08
C ASN A 2 6.34 -33.92 -4.05
N SER A 3 6.09 -33.24 -5.18
CA SER A 3 6.43 -31.82 -5.40
C SER A 3 6.00 -30.87 -4.27
N PHE A 4 4.82 -31.10 -3.68
CA PHE A 4 4.35 -30.31 -2.54
C PHE A 4 5.11 -30.63 -1.24
N SER A 5 5.29 -31.92 -0.92
CA SER A 5 6.05 -32.35 0.25
C SER A 5 7.50 -31.88 0.19
N ASP A 6 8.11 -31.95 -1.00
CA ASP A 6 9.47 -31.48 -1.25
C ASP A 6 9.58 -29.96 -1.08
N SER A 7 8.57 -29.19 -1.51
CA SER A 7 8.52 -27.73 -1.31
C SER A 7 8.36 -27.36 0.17
N VAL A 8 7.50 -28.06 0.91
CA VAL A 8 7.31 -27.85 2.35
C VAL A 8 8.58 -28.20 3.13
N ALA A 9 9.20 -29.33 2.83
CA ALA A 9 10.47 -29.73 3.42
C ALA A 9 11.57 -28.70 3.14
N THR A 10 11.65 -28.20 1.90
CA THR A 10 12.61 -27.15 1.52
C THR A 10 12.35 -25.86 2.29
N ALA A 11 11.09 -25.42 2.43
CA ALA A 11 10.75 -24.24 3.21
C ALA A 11 11.14 -24.38 4.69
N LEU A 12 10.87 -25.54 5.31
CA LEU A 12 11.26 -25.82 6.69
C LEU A 12 12.78 -25.82 6.86
N VAL A 13 13.52 -26.38 5.90
CA VAL A 13 15.00 -26.33 5.89
C VAL A 13 15.49 -24.89 5.79
N LEU A 14 14.98 -24.08 4.86
CA LEU A 14 15.37 -22.67 4.72
C LEU A 14 15.09 -21.84 5.98
N ILE A 15 13.95 -22.08 6.63
CA ILE A 15 13.57 -21.41 7.88
C ILE A 15 14.47 -21.85 9.05
N SER A 16 14.63 -23.16 9.24
CA SER A 16 15.41 -23.71 10.36
C SER A 16 16.91 -23.46 10.22
N ALA A 17 17.44 -23.47 9.00
CA ALA A 17 18.82 -23.11 8.70
C ALA A 17 19.08 -21.60 8.82
N GLY A 18 18.03 -20.78 8.98
CA GLY A 18 18.16 -19.34 9.09
C GLY A 18 18.72 -18.71 7.81
N ASP A 19 18.23 -19.15 6.65
CA ASP A 19 18.78 -18.71 5.36
C ASP A 19 18.80 -17.17 5.23
N PRO A 20 19.96 -16.54 5.01
CA PRO A 20 20.09 -15.09 5.02
C PRO A 20 19.33 -14.42 3.88
N MET A 21 19.16 -15.10 2.74
CA MET A 21 18.41 -14.58 1.61
C MET A 21 16.91 -14.55 1.94
N LEU A 22 16.36 -15.63 2.49
CA LEU A 22 14.97 -15.69 2.94
C LEU A 22 14.67 -14.60 3.98
N TRP A 23 15.50 -14.50 5.02
CA TRP A 23 15.32 -13.48 6.05
C TRP A 23 15.41 -12.06 5.49
N SER A 24 16.30 -11.81 4.51
CA SER A 24 16.38 -10.51 3.85
C SER A 24 15.08 -10.15 3.10
N ILE A 25 14.46 -11.12 2.41
CA ILE A 25 13.20 -10.93 1.67
C ILE A 25 12.04 -10.67 2.65
N VAL A 26 11.96 -11.46 3.72
CA VAL A 26 10.95 -11.31 4.77
C VAL A 26 11.07 -9.93 5.42
N ALA A 27 12.28 -9.55 5.84
CA ALA A 27 12.53 -8.26 6.46
C ALA A 27 12.20 -7.09 5.52
N ARG A 28 12.58 -7.17 4.23
CA ARG A 28 12.23 -6.14 3.24
C ARG A 28 10.73 -6.02 3.03
N SER A 29 10.04 -7.15 2.89
CA SER A 29 8.58 -7.17 2.67
C SER A 29 7.83 -6.60 3.87
N LEU A 30 8.24 -6.97 5.08
CA LEU A 30 7.68 -6.47 6.33
C LEU A 30 7.95 -4.97 6.51
N THR A 31 9.18 -4.51 6.26
CA THR A 31 9.53 -3.10 6.40
C THR A 31 8.79 -2.22 5.39
N VAL A 32 8.68 -2.64 4.13
CA VAL A 32 7.85 -1.94 3.12
C VAL A 32 6.40 -1.88 3.57
N SER A 33 5.83 -3.01 4.04
CA SER A 33 4.43 -3.06 4.44
C SER A 33 4.13 -2.25 5.70
N ALA A 34 4.99 -2.34 6.71
CA ALA A 34 4.83 -1.60 7.96
C ALA A 34 4.97 -0.09 7.74
N THR A 35 5.97 0.35 6.98
CA THR A 35 6.18 1.78 6.71
C THR A 35 5.08 2.38 5.84
N SER A 36 4.68 1.69 4.77
CA SER A 36 3.57 2.14 3.91
C SER A 36 2.25 2.20 4.67
N CYS A 37 1.95 1.19 5.49
CA CYS A 37 0.78 1.16 6.36
C CYS A 37 0.81 2.30 7.38
N ALA A 38 1.93 2.51 8.08
CA ALA A 38 2.06 3.59 9.05
C ALA A 38 1.82 4.98 8.42
N LEU A 39 2.39 5.22 7.23
CA LEU A 39 2.19 6.47 6.49
C LEU A 39 0.74 6.65 6.05
N ALA A 40 0.15 5.60 5.45
CA ALA A 40 -1.22 5.62 4.99
C ALA A 40 -2.22 5.76 6.14
N CYS A 41 -1.95 5.12 7.29
CA CYS A 41 -2.75 5.28 8.50
C CYS A 41 -2.63 6.69 9.08
N GLY A 42 -1.42 7.24 9.20
CA GLY A 42 -1.23 8.60 9.69
C GLY A 42 -2.02 9.63 8.87
N LEU A 43 -1.91 9.58 7.55
CA LEU A 43 -2.65 10.48 6.67
C LEU A 43 -4.14 10.14 6.60
N GLY A 44 -4.50 8.86 6.50
CA GLY A 44 -5.87 8.41 6.36
C GLY A 44 -6.72 8.65 7.59
N LEU A 45 -6.14 8.51 8.79
CA LEU A 45 -6.82 8.85 10.05
C LEU A 45 -7.13 10.34 10.13
N LEU A 46 -6.16 11.20 9.77
CA LEU A 46 -6.34 12.66 9.78
C LEU A 46 -7.40 13.08 8.76
N TRP A 47 -7.31 12.60 7.52
CA TRP A 47 -8.26 12.94 6.47
C TRP A 47 -9.64 12.35 6.69
N GLY A 48 -9.73 11.10 7.16
CA GLY A 48 -10.99 10.41 7.41
C GLY A 48 -11.78 11.02 8.55
N SER A 49 -11.12 11.34 9.67
CA SER A 49 -11.74 12.03 10.79
C SER A 49 -12.18 13.45 10.44
N TRP A 50 -11.33 14.20 9.72
CA TRP A 50 -11.70 15.53 9.23
C TRP A 50 -12.91 15.48 8.29
N LEU A 51 -12.95 14.53 7.35
CA LEU A 51 -14.04 14.38 6.38
C LEU A 51 -15.37 13.94 7.03
N ALA A 52 -15.30 13.24 8.16
CA ALA A 52 -16.48 12.87 8.94
C ALA A 52 -17.14 14.11 9.56
N VAL A 53 -16.36 15.04 10.13
CA VAL A 53 -16.88 16.20 10.87
C VAL A 53 -17.11 17.43 9.96
N ALA A 54 -16.28 17.61 8.92
CA ALA A 54 -16.33 18.80 8.08
C ALA A 54 -17.62 18.86 7.24
N ARG A 55 -18.28 20.04 7.25
CA ARG A 55 -19.47 20.33 6.45
C ARG A 55 -19.16 21.43 5.44
N PHE A 56 -18.87 21.04 4.20
CA PHE A 56 -18.57 21.95 3.09
C PHE A 56 -19.30 21.50 1.83
N PRO A 57 -19.61 22.41 0.88
CA PRO A 57 -20.48 22.11 -0.27
C PRO A 57 -19.94 21.03 -1.21
N GLY A 58 -18.62 20.83 -1.27
CA GLY A 58 -17.97 19.80 -2.09
C GLY A 58 -17.86 18.41 -1.45
N ARG A 59 -18.30 18.24 -0.19
CA ARG A 59 -18.20 16.97 0.55
C ARG A 59 -18.72 15.75 -0.23
N PRO A 60 -19.94 15.76 -0.83
CA PRO A 60 -20.45 14.57 -1.54
C PRO A 60 -19.54 14.16 -2.70
N MET A 61 -18.97 15.12 -3.44
CA MET A 61 -18.05 14.82 -4.55
C MET A 61 -16.76 14.16 -4.04
N VAL A 62 -16.20 14.62 -2.93
CA VAL A 62 -15.03 13.99 -2.30
C VAL A 62 -15.34 12.56 -1.85
N LEU A 63 -16.52 12.33 -1.28
CA LEU A 63 -16.97 11.00 -0.87
C LEU A 63 -17.17 10.06 -2.06
N THR A 64 -17.74 10.55 -3.16
CA THR A 64 -17.85 9.76 -4.39
C THR A 64 -16.46 9.37 -4.91
N LEU A 65 -15.54 10.34 -5.04
CA LEU A 65 -14.17 10.05 -5.49
C LEU A 65 -13.45 9.05 -4.58
N LEU A 66 -13.58 9.21 -3.27
CA LEU A 66 -13.01 8.30 -2.28
C LEU A 66 -13.55 6.88 -2.46
N ASN A 67 -14.87 6.71 -2.53
CA ASN A 67 -15.48 5.39 -2.72
C ASN A 67 -15.15 4.78 -4.10
N THR A 68 -15.10 5.60 -5.16
CA THR A 68 -14.66 5.15 -6.49
C THR A 68 -13.21 4.69 -6.47
N SER A 69 -12.33 5.35 -5.71
CA SER A 69 -10.93 4.97 -5.60
C SER A 69 -10.73 3.57 -5.00
N LEU A 70 -11.65 3.12 -4.14
CA LEU A 70 -11.65 1.75 -3.59
C LEU A 70 -11.98 0.67 -4.62
N ALA A 71 -12.65 1.04 -5.71
CA ALA A 71 -13.01 0.12 -6.80
C ALA A 71 -11.90 -0.01 -7.87
N ILE A 72 -10.85 0.83 -7.79
CA ILE A 72 -9.77 0.80 -8.77
C ILE A 72 -8.96 -0.50 -8.58
N PRO A 73 -8.72 -1.28 -9.64
CA PRO A 73 -7.88 -2.47 -9.55
C PRO A 73 -6.47 -2.11 -9.07
N SER A 74 -5.93 -2.89 -8.14
CA SER A 74 -4.60 -2.63 -7.58
C SER A 74 -3.49 -2.57 -8.62
N VAL A 75 -3.62 -3.36 -9.69
CA VAL A 75 -2.71 -3.38 -10.85
C VAL A 75 -2.69 -2.01 -11.57
N VAL A 76 -3.84 -1.34 -11.69
CA VAL A 76 -3.93 -0.02 -12.35
C VAL A 76 -3.16 1.02 -11.53
N VAL A 77 -3.31 1.02 -10.21
CA VAL A 77 -2.54 1.92 -9.33
C VAL A 77 -1.04 1.65 -9.45
N GLY A 78 -0.63 0.38 -9.47
CA GLY A 78 0.76 0.00 -9.70
C GLY A 78 1.30 0.50 -11.03
N LEU A 79 0.52 0.37 -12.12
CA LEU A 79 0.90 0.87 -13.44
C LEU A 79 1.01 2.38 -13.48
N VAL A 80 0.08 3.11 -12.85
CA VAL A 80 0.14 4.57 -12.76
C VAL A 80 1.41 4.99 -12.03
N VAL A 81 1.72 4.41 -10.88
CA VAL A 81 2.95 4.72 -10.13
C VAL A 81 4.20 4.36 -10.93
N TYR A 82 4.19 3.22 -11.64
CA TYR A 82 5.27 2.84 -12.54
C TYR A 82 5.49 3.87 -13.65
N LEU A 83 4.41 4.30 -14.33
CA LEU A 83 4.49 5.29 -15.41
C LEU A 83 4.95 6.65 -14.90
N LEU A 84 4.53 7.05 -13.69
CA LEU A 84 4.98 8.28 -13.04
C LEU A 84 6.48 8.27 -12.74
N LEU A 85 7.00 7.16 -12.20
CA LEU A 85 8.40 7.01 -11.79
C LEU A 85 9.34 6.51 -12.90
N SER A 86 8.80 6.08 -14.03
CA SER A 86 9.59 5.68 -15.20
C SER A 86 10.48 6.83 -15.68
N ARG A 87 11.58 6.53 -16.35
CA ARG A 87 12.55 7.55 -16.83
C ARG A 87 11.89 8.63 -17.70
N SER A 88 10.86 8.26 -18.47
CA SER A 88 10.10 9.18 -19.32
C SER A 88 8.86 9.77 -18.62
N GLY A 89 8.62 9.38 -17.36
CA GLY A 89 7.50 9.84 -16.56
C GLY A 89 7.77 11.19 -15.90
N PRO A 90 6.71 11.89 -15.44
CA PRO A 90 6.83 13.21 -14.81
C PRO A 90 7.70 13.21 -13.54
N LEU A 91 7.75 12.09 -12.81
CA LEU A 91 8.56 11.91 -11.61
C LEU A 91 9.83 11.07 -11.89
N GLY A 92 10.18 10.85 -13.15
CA GLY A 92 11.33 10.03 -13.56
C GLY A 92 12.68 10.57 -13.09
N PHE A 93 12.78 11.88 -12.89
CA PHE A 93 13.98 12.54 -12.36
C PHE A 93 14.36 12.09 -10.93
N LEU A 94 13.41 11.51 -10.18
CA LEU A 94 13.67 10.97 -8.84
C LEU A 94 14.51 9.68 -8.88
N GLY A 95 14.50 8.95 -9.99
CA GLY A 95 15.25 7.69 -10.12
C GLY A 95 14.79 6.59 -9.14
N TRP A 96 13.60 6.69 -8.57
CA TRP A 96 13.11 5.75 -7.54
C TRP A 96 12.66 4.39 -8.10
N LEU A 97 12.54 4.23 -9.41
CA LEU A 97 12.05 2.98 -10.00
C LEU A 97 12.91 1.78 -9.54
N PHE A 98 12.24 0.71 -9.09
CA PHE A 98 12.86 -0.48 -8.48
C PHE A 98 13.58 -0.25 -7.13
N SER A 99 13.29 0.85 -6.44
CA SER A 99 13.81 1.12 -5.08
C SER A 99 12.77 0.81 -3.98
N PHE A 100 13.25 0.75 -2.74
CA PHE A 100 12.40 0.66 -1.54
C PHE A 100 11.40 1.81 -1.46
N GLN A 101 11.81 3.03 -1.81
CA GLN A 101 10.96 4.23 -1.74
C GLN A 101 9.77 4.13 -2.69
N ALA A 102 9.98 3.64 -3.91
CA ALA A 102 8.90 3.43 -4.87
C ALA A 102 7.92 2.35 -4.41
N MET A 103 8.41 1.26 -3.80
CA MET A 103 7.56 0.21 -3.24
C MET A 103 6.66 0.76 -2.13
N VAL A 104 7.23 1.51 -1.19
CA VAL A 104 6.49 2.14 -0.08
C VAL A 104 5.47 3.13 -0.61
N LEU A 105 5.83 3.97 -1.59
CA LEU A 105 4.92 4.94 -2.21
C LEU A 105 3.72 4.24 -2.87
N ALA A 106 3.98 3.23 -3.70
CA ALA A 106 2.92 2.50 -4.40
C ALA A 106 1.93 1.86 -3.41
N GLN A 107 2.46 1.21 -2.36
CA GLN A 107 1.64 0.58 -1.34
C GLN A 107 0.89 1.61 -0.48
N ALA A 108 1.51 2.74 -0.14
CA ALA A 108 0.86 3.79 0.62
C ALA A 108 -0.31 4.43 -0.17
N VAL A 109 -0.13 4.68 -1.47
CA VAL A 109 -1.20 5.21 -2.34
C VAL A 109 -2.38 4.24 -2.43
N LEU A 110 -2.12 2.93 -2.45
CA LEU A 110 -3.15 1.90 -2.43
C LEU A 110 -3.92 1.86 -1.09
N VAL A 111 -3.21 1.93 0.03
CA VAL A 111 -3.79 1.76 1.37
C VAL A 111 -4.50 3.03 1.88
N LEU A 112 -4.04 4.20 1.47
CA LEU A 112 -4.55 5.50 1.92
C LEU A 112 -6.08 5.67 1.77
N PRO A 113 -6.70 5.47 0.58
CA PRO A 113 -8.14 5.65 0.44
C PRO A 113 -8.93 4.65 1.29
N LEU A 114 -8.42 3.43 1.45
CA LEU A 114 -9.06 2.40 2.28
C LEU A 114 -9.10 2.83 3.74
N VAL A 115 -7.97 3.28 4.30
CA VAL A 115 -7.95 3.76 5.69
C VAL A 115 -8.83 5.00 5.85
N THR A 116 -8.73 5.95 4.94
CA THR A 116 -9.53 7.19 4.97
C THR A 116 -11.03 6.89 4.99
N ALA A 117 -11.50 5.98 4.14
CA ALA A 117 -12.90 5.60 4.06
C ALA A 117 -13.39 4.89 5.32
N LEU A 118 -12.62 3.94 5.83
CA LEU A 118 -12.94 3.21 7.06
C LEU A 118 -12.97 4.14 8.28
N THR A 119 -11.97 5.01 8.44
CA THR A 119 -11.96 5.98 9.54
C THR A 119 -13.16 6.91 9.46
N ARG A 120 -13.48 7.43 8.27
CA ARG A 120 -14.63 8.29 8.07
C ARG A 120 -15.94 7.61 8.47
N GLN A 121 -16.14 6.35 8.06
CA GLN A 121 -17.33 5.56 8.42
C GLN A 121 -17.44 5.41 9.94
N VAL A 122 -16.38 4.95 10.60
CA VAL A 122 -16.36 4.76 12.06
C VAL A 122 -16.67 6.06 12.83
N VAL A 123 -16.11 7.19 12.39
CA VAL A 123 -16.31 8.48 13.07
C VAL A 123 -17.69 9.09 12.77
N GLU A 124 -18.27 8.85 11.60
CA GLU A 124 -19.61 9.34 11.24
C GLU A 124 -20.72 8.52 11.91
N ASP A 125 -20.49 7.23 12.15
CA ASP A 125 -21.44 6.31 12.79
C ASP A 125 -21.43 6.41 14.34
N SER A 126 -20.49 7.16 14.91
CA SER A 126 -20.35 7.41 16.35
C SER A 126 -21.18 8.61 16.81
#